data_AF-A0A2K0U4I6-F1
#
_entry.id   AF-A0A2K0U4I6-F1
#
_cell.length_a   1.000
_cell.length_b   1.000
_cell.length_c   1.000
_cell.angle_alpha   90.00
_cell.angle_beta   90.00
_cell.angle_gamma   90.00
#
_symmetry.space_group_name_H-M   'P 1'
#
loop_
_entity.id
_entity.type
_entity.pdbx_description
1 polymer ?
#
loop_
_entity_poly.entity_id
_entity_poly.type
_entity_poly.pdbx_seq_one_letter_code
_entity_poly.pdbx_strand_id
1 'polypeptide(L)'
;MYHDTAAGGSLGSLLFNQGIAASPYLPFQYNYNAVWPTARYYAFSVAAGCPGSGNVFSCLAGKDTVSLQNANIQLAAQQTYGYWAFYPVKDNVYITGLPSQQLKARKVNGKKLLVGNNANEGPLFVPPFISTLADITNWLHAEFPSLSDTQISSILAMNPNNANTTTGPLFETNGVTGLTAVKVSQDANGQQQRANNIYAEATFVCPSYWMASAYTSKGRQSWHYQFSVPFASHTTDMNAYFGPSTPNLSTDFILAFRRIWGNFITKGNPSITNTIANGASSSNPNAANGASTWPAWTETSPKQLNLNETGGVPYSFTTQWGVHVTQFQQPGLRNAISVVPADTWEGGRGTRCNFYQTLASSIPV
;
A
#
# COMPACT_ATOMS: atom_id res chain seq x y z
N MET A 1 9.09 -5.08 -3.95
CA MET A 1 8.39 -6.06 -4.81
C MET A 1 9.19 -6.46 -6.05
N TYR A 2 9.50 -5.57 -7.01
CA TYR A 2 10.18 -6.01 -8.25
C TYR A 2 11.59 -6.57 -8.05
N HIS A 3 12.39 -6.01 -7.14
CA HIS A 3 13.67 -6.62 -6.77
C HIS A 3 13.49 -8.00 -6.12
N ASP A 4 12.41 -8.18 -5.35
CA ASP A 4 12.05 -9.47 -4.75
C ASP A 4 11.69 -10.50 -5.82
N THR A 5 10.98 -10.13 -6.87
CA THR A 5 10.56 -11.08 -7.93
C THR A 5 11.46 -11.07 -9.16
N ALA A 6 12.54 -10.31 -9.16
CA ALA A 6 13.42 -10.12 -10.30
C ALA A 6 13.97 -11.46 -10.83
N ALA A 7 14.04 -11.59 -12.16
CA ALA A 7 14.50 -12.78 -12.87
C ALA A 7 13.79 -14.07 -12.36
N GLY A 8 12.49 -14.00 -12.09
CA GLY A 8 11.73 -15.15 -11.62
C GLY A 8 12.03 -15.58 -10.18
N GLY A 9 12.61 -14.70 -9.36
CA GLY A 9 13.05 -15.02 -8.00
C GLY A 9 14.22 -16.00 -7.94
N SER A 10 15.04 -16.06 -9.00
CA SER A 10 16.14 -17.03 -9.16
C SER A 10 17.50 -16.55 -8.63
N LEU A 11 17.63 -15.27 -8.29
CA LEU A 11 18.89 -14.66 -7.87
C LEU A 11 19.28 -14.99 -6.42
N GLY A 12 18.39 -15.63 -5.66
CA GLY A 12 18.65 -15.98 -4.27
C GLY A 12 19.00 -14.75 -3.45
N SER A 13 20.14 -14.75 -2.76
CA SER A 13 20.65 -13.60 -2.00
C SER A 13 21.85 -12.92 -2.65
N LEU A 14 21.98 -13.00 -3.98
CA LEU A 14 23.13 -12.45 -4.71
C LEU A 14 23.29 -10.94 -4.50
N LEU A 15 22.19 -10.19 -4.58
CA LEU A 15 22.20 -8.71 -4.53
C LEU A 15 21.76 -8.14 -3.18
N PHE A 16 20.91 -8.86 -2.46
CA PHE A 16 20.47 -8.45 -1.13
C PHE A 16 20.08 -9.68 -0.30
N ASN A 17 20.26 -9.57 1.02
CA ASN A 17 19.81 -10.60 1.95
C ASN A 17 18.41 -10.31 2.50
N GLN A 18 18.03 -9.03 2.60
CA GLN A 18 16.83 -8.59 3.31
C GLN A 18 16.18 -7.42 2.57
N GLY A 19 14.86 -7.43 2.48
CA GLY A 19 14.08 -6.34 1.88
C GLY A 19 13.17 -5.66 2.90
N ILE A 20 12.98 -4.35 2.74
CA ILE A 20 11.89 -3.61 3.39
C ILE A 20 10.95 -3.11 2.31
N ALA A 21 9.65 -3.33 2.46
CA ALA A 21 8.62 -2.83 1.56
C ALA A 21 7.52 -2.12 2.36
N ALA A 22 7.49 -0.79 2.31
CA ALA A 22 6.41 0.02 2.88
C ALA A 22 5.41 0.34 1.77
N SER A 23 4.15 -0.03 1.97
CA SER A 23 3.04 0.15 1.02
C SER A 23 3.39 -0.33 -0.40
N PRO A 24 3.71 -1.63 -0.59
CA PRO A 24 4.14 -2.14 -1.89
C PRO A 24 3.05 -1.96 -2.94
N TYR A 25 3.31 -1.07 -3.91
CA TYR A 25 2.42 -0.76 -5.02
C TYR A 25 2.37 -1.89 -6.05
N LEU A 26 1.17 -2.32 -6.43
CA LEU A 26 0.91 -3.28 -7.51
C LEU A 26 0.21 -2.58 -8.69
N PRO A 27 0.95 -2.09 -9.70
CA PRO A 27 0.38 -1.53 -10.93
C PRO A 27 0.01 -2.61 -11.96
N PHE A 28 -0.63 -2.17 -13.05
CA PHE A 28 -0.66 -2.89 -14.33
C PHE A 28 0.74 -3.25 -14.79
N GLN A 29 0.86 -4.46 -15.33
CA GLN A 29 2.10 -5.14 -15.61
C GLN A 29 2.16 -5.66 -17.05
N TYR A 30 1.83 -4.81 -18.02
CA TYR A 30 1.84 -5.15 -19.44
C TYR A 30 3.18 -5.72 -19.94
N ASN A 31 3.13 -6.51 -21.02
CA ASN A 31 4.35 -6.78 -21.82
C ASN A 31 4.90 -5.46 -22.38
N TYR A 32 6.23 -5.32 -22.44
CA TYR A 32 6.87 -4.08 -22.91
C TYR A 32 6.42 -3.62 -24.31
N ASN A 33 6.03 -4.56 -25.16
CA ASN A 33 5.55 -4.33 -26.52
C ASN A 33 4.03 -4.48 -26.67
N ALA A 34 3.27 -4.52 -25.58
CA ALA A 34 1.82 -4.55 -25.64
C ALA A 34 1.27 -3.22 -26.22
N VAL A 35 0.03 -3.26 -26.72
CA VAL A 35 -0.64 -2.10 -27.33
C VAL A 35 -0.66 -0.89 -26.39
N TRP A 36 -0.96 -1.11 -25.11
CA TRP A 36 -1.12 -0.04 -24.12
C TRP A 36 0.17 0.78 -23.85
N PRO A 37 1.33 0.17 -23.50
CA PRO A 37 2.58 0.91 -23.34
C PRO A 37 3.12 1.45 -24.67
N THR A 38 2.93 0.73 -25.78
CA THR A 38 3.38 1.18 -27.11
C THR A 38 2.65 2.45 -27.55
N ALA A 39 1.32 2.50 -27.38
CA ALA A 39 0.53 3.68 -27.72
C ALA A 39 0.97 4.91 -26.91
N ARG A 40 1.30 4.74 -25.63
CA ARG A 40 1.78 5.84 -24.76
C ARG A 40 3.19 6.28 -25.09
N TYR A 41 4.07 5.35 -25.47
CA TYR A 41 5.40 5.70 -25.96
C TYR A 41 5.33 6.60 -27.21
N TYR A 42 4.43 6.30 -28.15
CA TYR A 42 4.23 7.15 -29.32
C TYR A 42 3.50 8.45 -29.01
N ALA A 43 2.49 8.45 -28.13
CA ALA A 43 1.84 9.68 -27.68
C ALA A 43 2.84 10.63 -27.00
N PHE A 44 3.74 10.08 -26.17
CA PHE A 44 4.83 10.84 -25.53
C PHE A 44 5.78 11.43 -26.57
N SER A 45 6.15 10.64 -27.58
CA SER A 45 6.94 11.10 -28.71
C SER A 45 6.29 12.28 -29.42
N VAL A 46 5.00 12.19 -29.74
CA VAL A 46 4.26 13.30 -30.36
C VAL A 46 4.23 14.52 -29.46
N ALA A 47 3.94 14.37 -28.17
CA ALA A 47 3.89 15.46 -27.21
C ALA A 47 5.27 16.16 -27.03
N ALA A 48 6.36 15.42 -27.19
CA ALA A 48 7.72 15.96 -27.20
C ALA A 48 8.12 16.61 -28.54
N GLY A 49 7.24 16.61 -29.55
CA GLY A 49 7.53 17.11 -30.90
C GLY A 49 8.44 16.17 -31.70
N CYS A 50 8.27 14.87 -31.54
CA CYS A 50 8.90 13.79 -32.30
C CYS A 50 7.83 13.01 -33.12
N PRO A 51 8.22 12.12 -34.04
CA PRO A 51 7.27 11.36 -34.86
C PRO A 51 6.33 10.49 -34.02
N GLY A 52 5.13 10.18 -34.53
CA GLY A 52 4.12 9.36 -33.85
C GLY A 52 4.18 7.86 -34.16
N SER A 53 5.16 7.42 -34.94
CA SER A 53 5.36 6.01 -35.29
C SER A 53 6.80 5.75 -35.74
N GLY A 54 7.22 4.48 -35.76
CA GLY A 54 8.55 4.07 -36.23
C GLY A 54 9.66 4.34 -35.22
N ASN A 55 10.88 4.59 -35.71
CA ASN A 55 12.06 4.77 -34.87
C ASN A 55 12.12 6.19 -34.26
N VAL A 56 11.46 6.37 -33.12
CA VAL A 56 11.35 7.69 -32.45
C VAL A 56 12.44 7.99 -31.43
N PHE A 57 13.19 6.97 -30.97
CA PHE A 57 14.12 7.09 -29.85
C PHE A 57 15.21 8.15 -30.07
N SER A 58 15.82 8.20 -31.25
CA SER A 58 16.89 9.18 -31.56
C SER A 58 16.37 10.62 -31.44
N CYS A 59 15.14 10.88 -31.89
CA CYS A 59 14.51 12.18 -31.72
C CYS A 59 14.29 12.49 -30.24
N LEU A 60 13.72 11.56 -29.48
CA LEU A 60 13.46 11.71 -28.04
C LEU A 60 14.75 11.99 -27.26
N ALA A 61 15.83 11.24 -27.55
CA ALA A 61 17.13 11.42 -26.93
C ALA A 61 17.78 12.77 -27.24
N GLY A 62 17.39 13.41 -28.34
CA GLY A 62 17.83 14.76 -28.72
C GLY A 62 17.00 15.90 -28.11
N LYS A 63 15.91 15.61 -27.38
CA LYS A 63 15.09 16.64 -26.73
C LYS A 63 15.71 17.10 -25.41
N ASP A 64 15.48 18.36 -25.09
CA ASP A 64 15.84 18.90 -23.78
C ASP A 64 14.92 18.36 -22.67
N THR A 65 15.38 18.48 -21.42
CA THR A 65 14.65 17.95 -20.26
C THR A 65 13.27 18.59 -20.06
N VAL A 66 13.11 19.87 -20.38
CA VAL A 66 11.84 20.59 -20.17
C VAL A 66 10.80 20.10 -21.18
N SER A 67 11.18 19.88 -22.44
CA SER A 67 10.32 19.27 -23.45
C SER A 67 9.81 17.89 -23.01
N LEU A 68 10.68 17.03 -22.48
CA LEU A 68 10.30 15.69 -22.02
C LEU A 68 9.42 15.73 -20.77
N GLN A 69 9.69 16.62 -19.81
CA GLN A 69 8.84 16.81 -18.63
C GLN A 69 7.44 17.30 -19.00
N ASN A 70 7.34 18.29 -19.90
CA ASN A 70 6.05 18.80 -20.37
C ASN A 70 5.25 17.72 -21.11
N ALA A 71 5.90 16.93 -21.96
CA ALA A 71 5.26 15.79 -22.61
C ALA A 71 4.72 14.77 -21.58
N ASN A 72 5.49 14.48 -20.52
CA ASN A 72 5.04 13.58 -19.45
C ASN A 72 3.83 14.14 -18.69
N ILE A 73 3.84 15.43 -18.32
CA ILE A 73 2.71 16.09 -17.64
C ILE A 73 1.45 16.02 -18.48
N GLN A 74 1.55 16.33 -19.78
CA GLN A 74 0.42 16.27 -20.71
C GLN A 74 -0.16 14.86 -20.81
N LEU A 75 0.68 13.83 -20.91
CA LEU A 75 0.22 12.45 -20.97
C LEU A 75 -0.42 12.01 -19.65
N ALA A 76 0.19 12.34 -18.51
CA ALA A 76 -0.34 11.98 -17.20
C ALA A 76 -1.74 12.57 -16.98
N ALA A 77 -1.99 13.82 -17.41
CA ALA A 77 -3.30 14.47 -17.30
C ALA A 77 -4.41 13.82 -18.14
N GLN A 78 -4.06 12.96 -19.11
CA GLN A 78 -5.02 12.24 -19.96
C GLN A 78 -5.37 10.84 -19.42
N GLN A 79 -4.74 10.41 -18.33
CA GLN A 79 -5.00 9.09 -17.75
C GLN A 79 -6.21 9.09 -16.83
N THR A 80 -6.75 7.91 -16.55
CA THR A 80 -7.72 7.70 -15.47
C THR A 80 -7.18 8.32 -14.18
N TYR A 81 -8.07 8.86 -13.35
CA TYR A 81 -7.67 9.42 -12.06
C TYR A 81 -6.83 8.42 -11.25
N GLY A 82 -5.71 8.88 -10.69
CA GLY A 82 -4.78 8.03 -9.95
C GLY A 82 -3.86 7.17 -10.83
N TYR A 83 -3.88 7.31 -12.16
CA TYR A 83 -3.04 6.53 -13.07
C TYR A 83 -1.85 7.35 -13.56
N TRP A 84 -0.78 6.63 -13.86
CA TRP A 84 0.42 7.19 -14.48
C TRP A 84 0.51 6.76 -15.94
N ALA A 85 1.15 7.59 -16.76
CA ALA A 85 1.37 7.28 -18.17
C ALA A 85 2.35 6.11 -18.36
N PHE A 86 3.25 5.90 -17.41
CA PHE A 86 4.30 4.88 -17.51
C PHE A 86 4.28 3.98 -16.29
N TYR A 87 4.19 2.67 -16.55
CA TYR A 87 4.30 1.62 -15.55
C TYR A 87 5.54 0.76 -15.83
N PRO A 88 6.07 0.06 -14.81
CA PRO A 88 7.00 -1.04 -15.05
C PRO A 88 6.37 -2.07 -16.00
N VAL A 89 7.14 -2.55 -16.97
CA VAL A 89 6.67 -3.52 -17.98
C VAL A 89 7.39 -4.86 -17.86
N LYS A 90 6.73 -5.94 -18.29
CA LYS A 90 7.38 -7.25 -18.45
C LYS A 90 8.33 -7.18 -19.63
N ASP A 91 9.62 -7.20 -19.34
CA ASP A 91 10.72 -7.23 -20.30
C ASP A 91 11.21 -8.65 -20.59
N ASN A 92 10.68 -9.66 -19.90
CA ASN A 92 11.08 -11.07 -19.95
C ASN A 92 12.53 -11.34 -19.49
N VAL A 93 13.17 -10.35 -18.85
CA VAL A 93 14.54 -10.47 -18.32
C VAL A 93 14.52 -10.15 -16.83
N TYR A 94 14.21 -8.91 -16.48
CA TYR A 94 14.13 -8.45 -15.11
C TYR A 94 12.75 -8.73 -14.51
N ILE A 95 11.69 -8.29 -15.18
CA ILE A 95 10.29 -8.58 -14.81
C ILE A 95 9.77 -9.65 -15.77
N THR A 96 9.79 -10.89 -15.31
CA THR A 96 9.48 -12.07 -16.14
C THR A 96 8.01 -12.50 -16.07
N GLY A 97 7.19 -11.87 -15.22
CA GLY A 97 5.80 -12.26 -15.01
C GLY A 97 5.08 -11.38 -13.99
N LEU A 98 3.78 -11.60 -13.81
CA LEU A 98 2.96 -10.84 -12.88
C LEU A 98 3.45 -11.05 -11.43
N PRO A 99 3.74 -9.97 -10.66
CA PRO A 99 4.13 -10.10 -9.26
C PRO A 99 3.16 -10.94 -8.44
N SER A 100 1.85 -10.76 -8.64
CA SER A 100 0.79 -11.51 -7.96
C SER A 100 0.94 -13.03 -8.11
N GLN A 101 1.27 -13.51 -9.32
CA GLN A 101 1.50 -14.93 -9.60
C GLN A 101 2.84 -15.42 -9.04
N GLN A 102 3.90 -14.62 -9.16
CA GLN A 102 5.23 -14.98 -8.67
C GLN A 102 5.27 -15.08 -7.14
N LEU A 103 4.62 -14.15 -6.44
CA LEU A 103 4.49 -14.15 -4.98
C LEU A 103 3.72 -15.38 -4.51
N LYS A 104 2.59 -15.72 -5.16
CA LYS A 104 1.85 -16.97 -4.88
C LYS A 104 2.70 -18.22 -5.07
N ALA A 105 3.54 -18.24 -6.09
CA ALA A 105 4.49 -19.33 -6.35
C ALA A 105 5.75 -19.30 -5.45
N ARG A 106 5.85 -18.33 -4.52
CA ARG A 106 7.01 -18.11 -3.64
C ARG A 106 8.33 -17.93 -4.41
N LYS A 107 8.23 -17.39 -5.62
CA LYS A 107 9.35 -17.03 -6.50
C LYS A 107 9.87 -15.65 -6.09
N VAL A 108 10.66 -15.64 -5.03
CA VAL A 108 11.27 -14.43 -4.48
C VAL A 108 12.78 -14.61 -4.25
N ASN A 109 13.52 -13.53 -4.41
CA ASN A 109 14.90 -13.30 -4.00
C ASN A 109 14.94 -12.90 -2.51
N GLY A 110 16.13 -12.82 -1.92
CA GLY A 110 16.30 -12.49 -0.51
C GLY A 110 15.92 -13.63 0.44
N LYS A 111 16.27 -13.43 1.72
CA LYS A 111 16.01 -14.36 2.82
C LYS A 111 14.96 -13.83 3.80
N LYS A 112 14.91 -12.52 3.98
CA LYS A 112 14.05 -11.88 4.98
C LYS A 112 13.30 -10.68 4.41
N LEU A 113 12.07 -10.48 4.87
CA LEU A 113 11.24 -9.35 4.46
C LEU A 113 10.58 -8.67 5.67
N LEU A 114 10.72 -7.36 5.79
CA LEU A 114 9.84 -6.54 6.61
C LEU A 114 8.91 -5.78 5.66
N VAL A 115 7.62 -6.02 5.76
CA VAL A 115 6.64 -5.43 4.85
C VAL A 115 5.51 -4.81 5.63
N GLY A 116 4.92 -3.73 5.13
CA GLY A 116 3.74 -3.16 5.75
C GLY A 116 2.95 -2.25 4.83
N ASN A 117 1.86 -1.74 5.36
CA ASN A 117 0.95 -0.83 4.69
C ASN A 117 0.40 0.20 5.68
N ASN A 118 -0.14 1.30 5.19
CA ASN A 118 -0.87 2.26 6.00
C ASN A 118 -2.33 1.82 6.11
N ALA A 119 -3.04 2.25 7.16
CA ALA A 119 -4.43 1.83 7.37
C ALA A 119 -5.40 2.39 6.33
N ASN A 120 -5.07 3.53 5.71
CA ASN A 120 -5.94 4.26 4.78
C ASN A 120 -5.23 4.63 3.47
N GLU A 121 -4.77 3.63 2.71
CA GLU A 121 -3.97 3.85 1.48
C GLU A 121 -4.75 4.52 0.33
N GLY A 122 -6.06 4.30 0.26
CA GLY A 122 -6.87 4.54 -0.93
C GLY A 122 -7.23 5.99 -1.28
N PRO A 123 -7.55 6.89 -0.32
CA PRO A 123 -8.17 8.19 -0.62
C PRO A 123 -7.49 9.04 -1.69
N LEU A 124 -6.15 9.01 -1.77
CA LEU A 124 -5.40 9.78 -2.76
C LEU A 124 -5.66 9.34 -4.21
N PHE A 125 -6.05 8.08 -4.40
CA PHE A 125 -6.07 7.41 -5.70
C PHE A 125 -7.47 7.19 -6.24
N VAL A 126 -8.51 7.52 -5.47
CA VAL A 126 -9.91 7.32 -5.86
C VAL A 126 -10.56 8.68 -6.12
N PRO A 127 -11.34 8.84 -7.20
CA PRO A 127 -12.08 10.08 -7.45
C PRO A 127 -13.03 10.42 -6.29
N PRO A 128 -13.11 11.69 -5.86
CA PRO A 128 -13.85 12.08 -4.63
C PRO A 128 -15.36 12.29 -4.87
N PHE A 129 -15.99 11.52 -5.76
CA PHE A 129 -17.39 11.69 -6.16
C PHE A 129 -18.13 10.37 -6.36
N ILE A 130 -17.75 9.33 -5.63
CA ILE A 130 -18.42 8.02 -5.64
C ILE A 130 -19.49 7.98 -4.53
N SER A 131 -20.75 8.18 -4.90
CA SER A 131 -21.85 8.28 -3.91
C SER A 131 -22.84 7.12 -3.98
N THR A 132 -23.00 6.48 -5.14
CA THR A 132 -23.99 5.44 -5.37
C THR A 132 -23.35 4.12 -5.78
N LEU A 133 -24.13 3.03 -5.71
CA LEU A 133 -23.72 1.72 -6.23
C LEU A 133 -23.40 1.78 -7.74
N ALA A 134 -24.10 2.62 -8.50
CA ALA A 134 -23.83 2.81 -9.92
C ALA A 134 -22.48 3.51 -10.13
N ASP A 135 -22.17 4.56 -9.34
CA ASP A 135 -20.90 5.29 -9.44
C ASP A 135 -19.70 4.37 -9.19
N ILE A 136 -19.75 3.59 -8.10
CA ILE A 136 -18.63 2.68 -7.79
C ILE A 136 -18.51 1.57 -8.82
N THR A 137 -19.62 1.05 -9.36
CA THR A 137 -19.59 0.01 -10.40
C THR A 137 -18.95 0.55 -11.67
N ASN A 138 -19.37 1.73 -12.13
CA ASN A 138 -18.80 2.40 -13.30
C ASN A 138 -17.31 2.72 -13.11
N TRP A 139 -16.94 3.21 -11.92
CA TRP A 139 -15.54 3.45 -11.60
C TRP A 139 -14.72 2.16 -11.58
N LEU A 140 -15.23 1.05 -11.02
CA LEU A 140 -14.53 -0.24 -11.03
C LEU A 140 -14.29 -0.78 -12.45
N HIS A 141 -15.18 -0.51 -13.40
CA HIS A 141 -14.94 -0.83 -14.81
C HIS A 141 -13.82 0.02 -15.43
N ALA A 142 -13.74 1.31 -15.07
CA ALA A 142 -12.70 2.19 -15.55
C ALA A 142 -11.33 1.88 -14.91
N GLU A 143 -11.34 1.59 -13.62
CA GLU A 143 -10.18 1.22 -12.81
C GLU A 143 -9.66 -0.17 -13.24
N PHE A 144 -10.50 -1.19 -13.26
CA PHE A 144 -10.08 -2.56 -13.57
C PHE A 144 -10.70 -3.04 -14.89
N PRO A 145 -10.23 -2.54 -16.05
CA PRO A 145 -10.88 -2.77 -17.35
C PRO A 145 -10.85 -4.23 -17.82
N SER A 146 -10.06 -5.09 -17.17
CA SER A 146 -10.00 -6.53 -17.46
C SER A 146 -10.95 -7.37 -16.59
N LEU A 147 -11.68 -6.75 -15.66
CA LEU A 147 -12.68 -7.46 -14.86
C LEU A 147 -14.01 -7.59 -15.58
N SER A 148 -14.61 -8.77 -15.46
CA SER A 148 -16.01 -9.01 -15.83
C SER A 148 -16.98 -8.47 -14.78
N ASP A 149 -18.23 -8.25 -15.18
CA ASP A 149 -19.33 -7.84 -14.29
C ASP A 149 -19.49 -8.77 -13.09
N THR A 150 -19.30 -10.08 -13.29
CA THR A 150 -19.34 -11.09 -12.21
C THR A 150 -18.22 -10.88 -11.20
N GLN A 151 -17.00 -10.57 -11.66
CA GLN A 151 -15.88 -10.30 -10.77
C GLN A 151 -16.07 -8.98 -10.01
N ILE A 152 -16.55 -7.93 -10.68
CA ILE A 152 -16.89 -6.65 -10.02
C ILE A 152 -17.97 -6.85 -8.97
N SER A 153 -19.03 -7.59 -9.30
CA SER A 153 -20.08 -7.96 -8.34
C SER A 153 -19.52 -8.72 -7.14
N SER A 154 -18.55 -9.61 -7.37
CA SER A 154 -17.87 -10.35 -6.30
C SER A 154 -16.99 -9.46 -5.43
N ILE A 155 -16.28 -8.49 -6.00
CA ILE A 155 -15.50 -7.48 -5.24
C ILE A 155 -16.44 -6.67 -4.34
N LEU A 156 -17.57 -6.21 -4.90
CA LEU A 156 -18.57 -5.46 -4.15
C LEU A 156 -19.13 -6.33 -3.01
N ALA A 157 -19.49 -7.60 -3.27
CA ALA A 157 -20.00 -8.50 -2.25
C ALA A 157 -18.98 -8.74 -1.11
N MET A 158 -17.69 -8.85 -1.43
CA MET A 158 -16.60 -8.99 -0.45
C MET A 158 -16.34 -7.73 0.38
N ASN A 159 -16.80 -6.57 -0.10
CA ASN A 159 -16.65 -5.28 0.56
C ASN A 159 -18.04 -4.67 0.85
N PRO A 160 -18.83 -5.24 1.78
CA PRO A 160 -20.22 -4.85 1.94
C PRO A 160 -20.37 -3.45 2.58
N ASN A 161 -20.88 -2.51 1.78
CA ASN A 161 -21.34 -1.21 2.25
C ASN A 161 -22.43 -0.71 1.28
N ASN A 162 -23.63 -0.45 1.79
CA ASN A 162 -24.80 -0.04 1.01
C ASN A 162 -25.21 1.42 1.29
N ALA A 163 -24.48 2.15 2.13
CA ALA A 163 -24.77 3.54 2.41
C ALA A 163 -24.41 4.41 1.20
N ASN A 164 -25.37 5.18 0.71
CA ASN A 164 -25.21 6.11 -0.41
C ASN A 164 -24.86 7.55 0.04
N THR A 165 -24.68 7.74 1.34
CA THR A 165 -24.55 9.07 1.94
C THR A 165 -23.10 9.39 2.26
N THR A 166 -22.75 10.67 2.25
CA THR A 166 -21.55 11.24 2.88
C THR A 166 -21.82 11.67 4.33
N THR A 167 -23.10 11.69 4.75
CA THR A 167 -23.51 11.99 6.12
C THR A 167 -23.33 10.75 7.00
N GLY A 168 -22.45 10.86 7.99
CA GLY A 168 -22.12 9.74 8.84
C GLY A 168 -20.87 10.01 9.65
N PRO A 169 -20.47 9.07 10.51
CA PRO A 169 -19.23 9.20 11.25
C PRO A 169 -18.03 9.32 10.28
N LEU A 170 -17.05 10.13 10.66
CA LEU A 170 -15.74 10.22 10.04
C LEU A 170 -14.71 10.02 11.15
N PHE A 171 -14.19 8.80 11.28
CA PHE A 171 -13.23 8.44 12.32
C PHE A 171 -12.36 7.26 11.89
N GLU A 172 -11.23 7.07 12.59
CA GLU A 172 -10.36 5.92 12.41
C GLU A 172 -10.92 4.67 13.08
N THR A 173 -10.95 3.57 12.34
CA THR A 173 -11.37 2.27 12.88
C THR A 173 -10.32 1.72 13.83
N ASN A 174 -10.76 0.95 14.82
CA ASN A 174 -9.85 0.28 15.74
C ASN A 174 -9.26 -1.04 15.18
N GLY A 175 -9.76 -1.48 14.02
CA GLY A 175 -9.36 -2.73 13.34
C GLY A 175 -9.94 -4.02 13.89
N VAL A 176 -10.65 -3.99 15.02
CA VAL A 176 -11.08 -5.19 15.77
C VAL A 176 -12.59 -5.30 15.92
N THR A 177 -13.29 -4.21 16.22
CA THR A 177 -14.72 -4.20 16.54
C THR A 177 -15.45 -3.01 15.90
N GLY A 178 -16.75 -3.17 15.65
CA GLY A 178 -17.59 -2.09 15.13
C GLY A 178 -17.44 -1.89 13.61
N LEU A 179 -17.33 -0.63 13.19
CA LEU A 179 -17.13 -0.28 11.78
C LEU A 179 -15.71 -0.61 11.34
N THR A 180 -15.56 -0.96 10.06
CA THR A 180 -14.29 -1.34 9.44
C THR A 180 -13.90 -0.35 8.35
N ALA A 181 -12.67 -0.45 7.85
CA ALA A 181 -12.12 0.36 6.78
C ALA A 181 -12.96 0.32 5.48
N VAL A 182 -13.79 -0.72 5.30
CA VAL A 182 -14.78 -0.79 4.20
C VAL A 182 -15.89 0.27 4.33
N LYS A 183 -16.16 0.72 5.56
CA LYS A 183 -17.32 1.54 5.91
C LYS A 183 -16.98 2.98 6.26
N VAL A 184 -15.86 3.21 6.95
CA VAL A 184 -15.50 4.53 7.47
C VAL A 184 -13.98 4.76 7.50
N SER A 185 -13.59 6.00 7.24
CA SER A 185 -12.32 6.61 7.65
C SER A 185 -12.60 8.07 8.04
N GLN A 186 -11.56 8.85 8.38
CA GLN A 186 -11.71 10.30 8.51
C GLN A 186 -11.91 11.02 7.17
N ASP A 187 -11.59 10.37 6.05
CA ASP A 187 -11.75 10.95 4.71
C ASP A 187 -13.18 10.81 4.19
N ALA A 188 -13.76 9.62 4.36
CA ALA A 188 -15.03 9.26 3.75
C ALA A 188 -15.80 8.21 4.54
N ASN A 189 -17.08 8.09 4.20
CA ASN A 189 -17.95 6.97 4.54
C ASN A 189 -18.73 6.53 3.28
N GLY A 190 -19.65 5.56 3.43
CA GLY A 190 -20.50 5.12 2.32
C GLY A 190 -19.74 4.55 1.12
N GLN A 191 -20.27 4.73 -0.09
CA GLN A 191 -19.65 4.20 -1.31
C GLN A 191 -18.25 4.77 -1.59
N GLN A 192 -17.98 6.02 -1.22
CA GLN A 192 -16.64 6.60 -1.37
C GLN A 192 -15.61 5.84 -0.55
N GLN A 193 -15.88 5.59 0.73
CA GLN A 193 -14.95 4.83 1.57
C GLN A 193 -14.82 3.38 1.12
N ARG A 194 -15.91 2.78 0.63
CA ARG A 194 -15.88 1.44 0.05
C ARG A 194 -14.92 1.38 -1.14
N ALA A 195 -14.98 2.38 -2.03
CA ALA A 195 -14.08 2.51 -3.17
C ALA A 195 -12.62 2.73 -2.73
N ASN A 196 -12.39 3.65 -1.78
CA ASN A 196 -11.09 3.88 -1.16
C ASN A 196 -10.48 2.57 -0.64
N ASN A 197 -11.24 1.77 0.13
CA ASN A 197 -10.75 0.51 0.67
C ASN A 197 -10.54 -0.57 -0.41
N ILE A 198 -11.40 -0.64 -1.44
CA ILE A 198 -11.20 -1.58 -2.55
C ILE A 198 -9.87 -1.28 -3.26
N TYR A 199 -9.61 -0.02 -3.58
CA TYR A 199 -8.33 0.39 -4.18
C TYR A 199 -7.16 0.06 -3.25
N ALA A 200 -7.25 0.46 -1.97
CA ALA A 200 -6.22 0.19 -0.97
C ALA A 200 -5.85 -1.30 -0.91
N GLU A 201 -6.86 -2.17 -0.84
CA GLU A 201 -6.67 -3.62 -0.76
C GLU A 201 -6.11 -4.22 -2.03
N ALA A 202 -6.66 -3.87 -3.19
CA ALA A 202 -6.18 -4.38 -4.48
C ALA A 202 -4.73 -3.97 -4.78
N THR A 203 -4.35 -2.75 -4.40
CA THR A 203 -3.16 -2.08 -4.94
C THR A 203 -1.99 -2.01 -3.96
N PHE A 204 -2.22 -2.03 -2.64
CA PHE A 204 -1.16 -1.89 -1.63
C PHE A 204 -1.25 -2.94 -0.51
N VAL A 205 -2.41 -3.03 0.14
CA VAL A 205 -2.56 -3.80 1.38
C VAL A 205 -2.47 -5.29 1.10
N CYS A 206 -3.24 -5.85 0.16
CA CYS A 206 -3.15 -7.28 -0.12
C CYS A 206 -1.83 -7.71 -0.79
N PRO A 207 -1.23 -6.92 -1.69
CA PRO A 207 0.15 -7.16 -2.13
C PRO A 207 1.14 -7.28 -0.97
N SER A 208 0.99 -6.47 0.08
CA SER A 208 1.83 -6.56 1.29
C SER A 208 1.67 -7.91 2.02
N TYR A 209 0.44 -8.45 2.08
CA TYR A 209 0.14 -9.77 2.64
C TYR A 209 0.75 -10.88 1.78
N TRP A 210 0.59 -10.79 0.46
CA TRP A 210 1.15 -11.78 -0.47
C TRP A 210 2.68 -11.81 -0.44
N MET A 211 3.31 -10.63 -0.30
CA MET A 211 4.75 -10.53 -0.09
C MET A 211 5.17 -11.19 1.23
N ALA A 212 4.44 -10.97 2.34
CA ALA A 212 4.73 -11.65 3.60
C ALA A 212 4.64 -13.18 3.44
N SER A 213 3.55 -13.69 2.87
CA SER A 213 3.34 -15.12 2.60
C SER A 213 4.38 -15.73 1.66
N ALA A 214 4.90 -14.98 0.67
CA ALA A 214 5.93 -15.49 -0.25
C ALA A 214 7.26 -15.86 0.45
N TYR A 215 7.52 -15.27 1.61
CA TYR A 215 8.72 -15.48 2.44
C TYR A 215 8.52 -16.52 3.56
N THR A 216 7.54 -17.42 3.45
CA THR A 216 7.27 -18.49 4.46
C THR A 216 7.87 -19.85 4.11
N SER A 217 8.72 -19.94 3.07
CA SER A 217 9.30 -21.20 2.58
C SER A 217 10.81 -21.11 2.41
N LYS A 218 11.47 -22.27 2.30
CA LYS A 218 12.92 -22.37 2.01
C LYS A 218 13.80 -21.62 3.04
N GLY A 219 13.43 -21.68 4.32
CA GLY A 219 14.16 -21.01 5.40
C GLY A 219 14.06 -19.48 5.40
N ARG A 220 13.15 -18.92 4.59
CA ARG A 220 12.83 -17.50 4.58
C ARG A 220 11.92 -17.13 5.73
N GLN A 221 11.93 -15.85 6.10
CA GLN A 221 11.07 -15.30 7.13
C GLN A 221 10.58 -13.92 6.72
N SER A 222 9.40 -13.55 7.16
CA SER A 222 8.87 -12.20 7.00
C SER A 222 8.19 -11.70 8.26
N TRP A 223 8.03 -10.39 8.35
CA TRP A 223 7.26 -9.70 9.37
C TRP A 223 6.37 -8.67 8.69
N HIS A 224 5.12 -8.57 9.14
CA HIS A 224 4.13 -7.66 8.57
C HIS A 224 3.71 -6.61 9.59
N TYR A 225 3.59 -5.34 9.18
CA TYR A 225 3.04 -4.27 10.01
C TYR A 225 1.93 -3.48 9.29
N GLN A 226 1.05 -2.87 10.08
CA GLN A 226 0.21 -1.77 9.63
C GLN A 226 0.59 -0.48 10.37
N PHE A 227 0.75 0.61 9.65
CA PHE A 227 0.81 1.96 10.21
C PHE A 227 -0.61 2.49 10.43
N SER A 228 -0.93 2.89 11.65
CA SER A 228 -2.28 3.22 12.11
C SER A 228 -2.40 4.52 12.89
N VAL A 229 -1.33 5.32 12.96
CA VAL A 229 -1.41 6.68 13.55
C VAL A 229 -2.53 7.45 12.81
N PRO A 230 -3.40 8.19 13.51
CA PRO A 230 -4.63 8.72 12.93
C PRO A 230 -4.49 9.39 11.56
N PHE A 231 -5.50 9.17 10.72
CA PHE A 231 -5.55 9.37 9.27
C PHE A 231 -4.79 8.34 8.44
N ALA A 232 -3.58 7.93 8.87
CA ALA A 232 -2.78 6.87 8.26
C ALA A 232 -2.88 6.77 6.73
N SER A 233 -2.81 7.91 6.03
CA SER A 233 -2.94 7.91 4.57
C SER A 233 -1.64 7.46 3.91
N HIS A 234 -1.71 7.08 2.64
CA HIS A 234 -0.52 6.76 1.86
C HIS A 234 0.58 7.83 2.04
N THR A 235 1.84 7.40 2.22
CA THR A 235 3.07 8.21 2.49
C THR A 235 3.24 8.80 3.90
N THR A 236 2.22 8.81 4.76
CA THR A 236 2.31 9.49 6.07
C THR A 236 3.30 8.83 7.04
N ASP A 237 3.54 7.54 6.87
CA ASP A 237 4.52 6.71 7.59
C ASP A 237 5.97 7.13 7.32
N MET A 238 6.27 7.74 6.17
CA MET A 238 7.63 8.16 5.80
C MET A 238 8.26 9.11 6.82
N ASN A 239 7.45 10.00 7.41
CA ASN A 239 7.90 10.94 8.43
C ASN A 239 8.37 10.22 9.70
N ALA A 240 7.88 9.01 9.97
CA ALA A 240 8.28 8.24 11.14
C ALA A 240 9.68 7.60 10.97
N TYR A 241 9.98 7.03 9.80
CA TYR A 241 11.28 6.37 9.58
C TYR A 241 12.35 7.23 8.91
N PHE A 242 12.00 8.08 7.92
CA PHE A 242 12.97 9.00 7.27
C PHE A 242 12.94 10.40 7.85
N GLY A 243 11.77 10.87 8.30
CA GLY A 243 11.58 12.26 8.72
C GLY A 243 11.42 13.23 7.54
N PRO A 244 11.25 14.53 7.81
CA PRO A 244 11.19 15.16 9.13
C PRO A 244 9.97 14.71 9.96
N SER A 245 10.04 14.87 11.28
CA SER A 245 8.90 14.55 12.17
C SER A 245 7.75 15.52 11.94
N THR A 246 6.52 15.01 11.93
CA THR A 246 5.30 15.82 11.95
C THR A 246 4.75 15.95 13.38
N PRO A 247 3.89 16.94 13.68
CA PRO A 247 3.34 17.14 15.02
C PRO A 247 2.52 15.96 15.56
N ASN A 248 1.98 15.12 14.66
CA ASN A 248 1.17 13.96 15.00
C ASN A 248 1.94 12.66 15.29
N LEU A 249 3.25 12.74 15.42
CA LEU A 249 4.11 11.61 15.73
C LEU A 249 4.88 11.92 17.01
N SER A 250 4.66 11.17 18.08
CA SER A 250 5.50 11.34 19.27
C SER A 250 6.95 10.90 19.02
N THR A 251 7.85 11.46 19.81
CA THR A 251 9.26 11.04 19.87
C THR A 251 9.42 9.56 20.23
N ASP A 252 8.53 9.01 21.06
CA ASP A 252 8.55 7.59 21.44
C ASP A 252 8.18 6.70 20.25
N PHE A 253 7.18 7.10 19.47
CA PHE A 253 6.73 6.36 18.30
C PHE A 253 7.80 6.36 17.20
N ILE A 254 8.39 7.53 16.93
CA ILE A 254 9.49 7.68 15.97
C ILE A 254 10.68 6.82 16.37
N LEU A 255 11.04 6.81 17.66
CA LEU A 255 12.10 5.96 18.17
C LEU A 255 11.79 4.48 17.97
N ALA A 256 10.56 4.05 18.26
CA ALA A 256 10.13 2.67 18.07
C ALA A 256 10.21 2.24 16.60
N PHE A 257 9.64 3.02 15.68
CA PHE A 257 9.62 2.68 14.27
C PHE A 257 11.03 2.68 13.66
N ARG A 258 11.86 3.67 13.98
CA ARG A 258 13.27 3.70 13.53
C ARG A 258 14.08 2.55 14.11
N ARG A 259 13.83 2.14 15.36
CA ARG A 259 14.50 0.98 15.96
C ARG A 259 14.09 -0.32 15.30
N ILE A 260 12.81 -0.48 14.93
CA ILE A 260 12.29 -1.61 14.16
C ILE A 260 13.07 -1.74 12.84
N TRP A 261 13.15 -0.65 12.07
CA TRP A 261 13.89 -0.63 10.81
C TRP A 261 15.37 -0.91 11.02
N GLY A 262 16.02 -0.23 11.96
CA GLY A 262 17.44 -0.42 12.26
C GLY A 262 17.78 -1.85 12.70
N ASN A 263 16.95 -2.47 13.55
CA ASN A 263 17.14 -3.86 13.96
C ASN A 263 16.91 -4.82 12.78
N PHE A 264 15.93 -4.58 11.92
CA PHE A 264 15.72 -5.41 10.74
C PHE A 264 16.89 -5.31 9.75
N ILE A 265 17.36 -4.09 9.46
CA ILE A 265 18.50 -3.85 8.57
C ILE A 265 19.76 -4.56 9.09
N THR A 266 20.05 -4.43 10.38
CA THR A 266 21.31 -4.94 10.95
C THR A 266 21.28 -6.41 11.36
N LYS A 267 20.12 -6.95 11.75
CA LYS A 267 19.99 -8.29 12.36
C LYS A 267 18.99 -9.19 11.64
N GLY A 268 18.12 -8.63 10.81
CA GLY A 268 17.02 -9.37 10.21
C GLY A 268 15.97 -9.84 11.17
N ASN A 269 15.78 -9.09 12.25
CA ASN A 269 14.68 -9.29 13.17
C ASN A 269 14.22 -7.89 13.59
N PRO A 270 12.97 -7.51 13.30
CA PRO A 270 12.47 -6.17 13.60
C PRO A 270 12.12 -5.94 15.07
N SER A 271 12.20 -6.96 15.92
CA SER A 271 11.77 -6.87 17.32
C SER A 271 12.53 -5.79 18.10
N ILE A 272 11.82 -5.14 19.03
CA ILE A 272 12.33 -4.02 19.86
C ILE A 272 12.04 -4.25 21.34
N THR A 273 12.80 -3.68 22.26
CA THR A 273 12.55 -3.91 23.70
C THR A 273 11.18 -3.39 24.13
N ASN A 274 10.61 -3.94 25.20
CA ASN A 274 9.36 -3.47 25.82
C ASN A 274 9.39 -1.95 26.06
N THR A 275 10.48 -1.43 26.61
CA THR A 275 10.66 0.01 26.88
C THR A 275 10.53 0.85 25.63
N ILE A 276 11.09 0.41 24.50
CA ILE A 276 10.98 1.14 23.23
C ILE A 276 9.57 0.99 22.64
N ALA A 277 8.98 -0.20 22.73
CA ALA A 277 7.64 -0.46 22.20
C ALA A 277 6.56 0.34 22.92
N ASN A 278 6.61 0.36 24.26
CA ASN A 278 5.65 1.10 25.08
C ASN A 278 5.96 2.61 25.12
N GLY A 279 7.20 3.02 24.84
CA GLY A 279 7.65 4.41 24.93
C GLY A 279 8.06 4.81 26.34
N ALA A 280 9.03 5.72 26.45
CA ALA A 280 9.52 6.23 27.73
C ALA A 280 8.45 7.05 28.49
N SER A 281 7.50 7.62 27.76
CA SER A 281 6.40 8.39 28.32
C SER A 281 5.23 7.54 28.84
N SER A 282 5.26 6.22 28.65
CA SER A 282 4.27 5.29 29.19
C SER A 282 4.29 5.27 30.72
N SER A 283 3.12 5.01 31.33
CA SER A 283 3.02 4.77 32.78
C SER A 283 3.69 3.46 33.22
N ASN A 284 3.89 2.51 32.29
CA ASN A 284 4.62 1.28 32.54
C ASN A 284 5.49 0.89 31.32
N PRO A 285 6.66 1.55 31.12
CA PRO A 285 7.50 1.28 29.96
C PRO A 285 7.99 -0.18 29.88
N ASN A 286 8.11 -0.88 31.00
CA ASN A 286 8.63 -2.25 31.03
C ASN A 286 7.57 -3.33 30.83
N ALA A 287 6.30 -2.97 30.69
CA ALA A 287 5.21 -3.91 30.46
C ALA A 287 5.49 -4.81 29.24
N ALA A 288 5.09 -6.08 29.30
CA ALA A 288 5.25 -6.98 28.17
C ALA A 288 4.54 -6.43 26.93
N ASN A 289 5.27 -6.32 25.81
CA ASN A 289 4.75 -5.85 24.54
C ASN A 289 5.10 -6.85 23.44
N GLY A 290 4.13 -7.20 22.59
CA GLY A 290 4.32 -8.16 21.50
C GLY A 290 5.39 -7.76 20.48
N ALA A 291 5.72 -6.47 20.37
CA ALA A 291 6.83 -5.99 19.52
C ALA A 291 8.21 -6.50 19.97
N SER A 292 8.35 -6.94 21.23
CA SER A 292 9.60 -7.52 21.77
C SER A 292 9.84 -8.96 21.38
N THR A 293 8.76 -9.67 21.06
CA THR A 293 8.77 -11.03 20.56
C THR A 293 7.96 -11.09 19.27
N TRP A 294 8.20 -10.14 18.36
CA TRP A 294 7.37 -9.98 17.17
C TRP A 294 7.46 -11.26 16.32
N PRO A 295 6.38 -12.05 16.25
CA PRO A 295 6.43 -13.32 15.55
C PRO A 295 6.64 -13.10 14.06
N ALA A 296 7.42 -13.97 13.43
CA ALA A 296 7.47 -14.04 11.98
C ALA A 296 6.07 -14.43 11.45
N TRP A 297 5.75 -13.93 10.27
CA TRP A 297 4.53 -14.25 9.55
C TRP A 297 4.42 -15.76 9.29
N THR A 298 3.21 -16.29 9.44
CA THR A 298 2.88 -17.68 9.11
C THR A 298 1.58 -17.71 8.34
N GLU A 299 1.40 -18.72 7.47
CA GLU A 299 0.17 -18.88 6.68
C GLU A 299 -1.02 -19.33 7.55
N THR A 300 -0.77 -20.04 8.65
CA THR A 300 -1.82 -20.65 9.49
C THR A 300 -2.31 -19.72 10.60
N SER A 301 -1.47 -18.82 11.08
CA SER A 301 -1.82 -17.80 12.07
C SER A 301 -1.06 -16.51 11.75
N PRO A 302 -1.46 -15.81 10.68
CA PRO A 302 -0.78 -14.58 10.27
C PRO A 302 -1.01 -13.49 11.31
N LYS A 303 0.07 -12.87 11.75
CA LYS A 303 0.07 -11.76 12.71
C LYS A 303 0.80 -10.58 12.12
N GLN A 304 0.32 -9.39 12.43
CA GLN A 304 0.97 -8.13 12.09
C GLN A 304 1.21 -7.29 13.33
N LEU A 305 2.19 -6.40 13.27
CA LEU A 305 2.34 -5.35 14.26
C LEU A 305 1.47 -4.15 13.86
N ASN A 306 0.53 -3.77 14.70
CA ASN A 306 -0.20 -2.53 14.58
C ASN A 306 0.64 -1.40 15.19
N LEU A 307 1.24 -0.57 14.33
CA LEU A 307 1.99 0.61 14.73
C LEU A 307 1.02 1.79 14.88
N ASN A 308 0.53 1.98 16.10
CA ASN A 308 -0.42 3.03 16.44
C ASN A 308 0.05 3.90 17.62
N GLU A 309 -0.61 5.04 17.79
CA GLU A 309 -0.42 6.02 18.86
C GLU A 309 -1.79 6.51 19.36
N THR A 310 -1.91 6.81 20.65
CA THR A 310 -3.13 7.35 21.26
C THR A 310 -2.82 8.57 22.14
N GLY A 311 -3.87 9.21 22.65
CA GLY A 311 -3.76 10.42 23.47
C GLY A 311 -3.47 11.66 22.62
N GLY A 312 -2.83 12.65 23.24
CA GLY A 312 -2.56 13.93 22.60
C GLY A 312 -3.74 14.91 22.61
N VAL A 313 -3.48 16.10 22.08
CA VAL A 313 -4.46 17.18 21.90
C VAL A 313 -4.90 17.19 20.43
N PRO A 314 -6.22 17.15 20.13
CA PRO A 314 -6.69 17.15 18.76
C PRO A 314 -6.40 18.49 18.06
N TYR A 315 -6.05 18.43 16.79
CA TYR A 315 -5.97 19.57 15.89
C TYR A 315 -6.51 19.21 14.51
N SER A 316 -7.01 20.22 13.79
CA SER A 316 -7.47 20.03 12.41
C SER A 316 -6.30 20.11 11.43
N PHE A 317 -6.21 19.13 10.54
CA PHE A 317 -5.26 19.07 9.45
C PHE A 317 -6.02 19.02 8.12
N THR A 318 -5.61 19.83 7.15
CA THR A 318 -6.16 19.78 5.78
C THR A 318 -5.25 18.94 4.91
N THR A 319 -5.81 17.88 4.32
CA THR A 319 -5.10 16.98 3.41
C THR A 319 -4.71 17.71 2.12
N GLN A 320 -3.77 17.16 1.36
CA GLN A 320 -3.35 17.73 0.07
C GLN A 320 -4.48 17.77 -0.98
N TRP A 321 -5.60 17.07 -0.74
CA TRP A 321 -6.82 17.11 -1.56
C TRP A 321 -7.99 17.85 -0.89
N GLY A 322 -7.73 18.60 0.19
CA GLY A 322 -8.69 19.55 0.76
C GLY A 322 -9.64 18.99 1.82
N VAL A 323 -9.49 17.74 2.24
CA VAL A 323 -10.33 17.15 3.29
C VAL A 323 -9.79 17.54 4.67
N HIS A 324 -10.67 17.94 5.59
CA HIS A 324 -10.30 18.24 6.96
C HIS A 324 -10.39 16.98 7.82
N VAL A 325 -9.28 16.62 8.46
CA VAL A 325 -9.19 15.47 9.37
C VAL A 325 -8.70 15.91 10.74
N THR A 326 -9.00 15.11 11.75
CA THR A 326 -8.49 15.29 13.11
C THR A 326 -7.22 14.47 13.28
N GLN A 327 -6.13 15.16 13.59
CA GLN A 327 -4.89 14.56 14.07
C GLN A 327 -4.66 14.96 15.52
N PHE A 328 -3.68 14.34 16.18
CA PHE A 328 -3.40 14.57 17.59
C PHE A 328 -1.94 14.95 17.75
N GLN A 329 -1.64 15.96 18.56
CA GLN A 329 -0.26 16.40 18.84
C GLN A 329 0.05 16.35 20.33
N GLN A 330 1.31 16.57 20.71
CA GLN A 330 1.69 16.72 22.12
C GLN A 330 0.97 17.91 22.79
N PRO A 331 0.83 17.92 24.12
CA PRO A 331 1.23 16.87 25.07
C PRO A 331 0.27 15.69 25.13
N GLY A 332 0.78 14.52 25.50
CA GLY A 332 -0.02 13.35 25.88
C GLY A 332 -0.09 12.23 24.84
N LEU A 333 0.63 12.35 23.71
CA LEU A 333 0.73 11.25 22.74
C LEU A 333 1.52 10.07 23.34
N ARG A 334 1.05 8.84 23.11
CA ARG A 334 1.60 7.59 23.67
C ARG A 334 1.52 6.45 22.67
N ASN A 335 2.58 5.65 22.57
CA ASN A 335 2.58 4.44 21.76
C ASN A 335 1.42 3.51 22.16
N ALA A 336 0.71 3.01 21.15
CA ALA A 336 -0.33 1.99 21.28
C ALA A 336 0.00 0.79 20.38
N ILE A 337 1.28 0.39 20.40
CA ILE A 337 1.83 -0.67 19.56
C ILE A 337 1.42 -2.04 20.10
N SER A 338 0.83 -2.86 19.24
CA SER A 338 0.37 -4.21 19.60
C SER A 338 0.52 -5.19 18.45
N VAL A 339 0.64 -6.48 18.76
CA VAL A 339 0.57 -7.56 17.75
C VAL A 339 -0.88 -7.99 17.62
N VAL A 340 -1.40 -7.99 16.40
CA VAL A 340 -2.81 -8.25 16.09
C VAL A 340 -2.94 -9.36 15.04
N PRO A 341 -4.05 -10.12 15.05
CA PRO A 341 -4.33 -11.13 14.03
C PRO A 341 -4.57 -10.46 12.68
N ALA A 342 -3.76 -10.75 11.67
CA ALA A 342 -3.84 -10.09 10.36
C ALA A 342 -5.00 -10.62 9.50
N ASP A 343 -5.47 -11.84 9.78
CA ASP A 343 -6.57 -12.51 9.09
C ASP A 343 -7.94 -11.87 9.38
N THR A 344 -8.21 -11.61 10.65
CA THR A 344 -9.49 -11.08 11.15
C THR A 344 -9.53 -9.56 11.21
N TRP A 345 -8.37 -8.89 11.09
CA TRP A 345 -8.23 -7.43 11.06
C TRP A 345 -9.19 -6.77 10.07
N GLU A 346 -9.78 -5.64 10.45
CA GLU A 346 -10.72 -4.86 9.62
C GLU A 346 -11.87 -5.70 9.03
N GLY A 347 -12.44 -6.59 9.87
CA GLY A 347 -13.57 -7.44 9.50
C GLY A 347 -13.22 -8.50 8.46
N GLY A 348 -12.11 -9.22 8.67
CA GLY A 348 -11.72 -10.34 7.80
C GLY A 348 -10.91 -9.93 6.58
N ARG A 349 -10.02 -8.93 6.70
CA ARG A 349 -9.14 -8.49 5.61
C ARG A 349 -8.32 -9.61 5.00
N GLY A 350 -7.83 -10.57 5.80
CA GLY A 350 -7.11 -11.73 5.25
C GLY A 350 -7.94 -12.51 4.24
N THR A 351 -9.24 -12.70 4.50
CA THR A 351 -10.18 -13.33 3.56
C THR A 351 -10.33 -12.51 2.29
N ARG A 352 -10.44 -11.17 2.40
CA ARG A 352 -10.48 -10.29 1.23
C ARG A 352 -9.19 -10.35 0.41
N CYS A 353 -8.03 -10.38 1.07
CA CYS A 353 -6.74 -10.52 0.38
C CYS A 353 -6.54 -11.87 -0.30
N ASN A 354 -7.08 -12.96 0.26
CA ASN A 354 -7.14 -14.24 -0.42
C ASN A 354 -8.06 -14.18 -1.65
N PHE A 355 -9.20 -13.52 -1.53
CA PHE A 355 -10.12 -13.29 -2.65
C PHE A 355 -9.45 -12.47 -3.77
N TYR A 356 -8.81 -11.34 -3.48
CA TYR A 356 -8.09 -10.56 -4.50
C TYR A 356 -6.99 -11.38 -5.18
N GLN A 357 -6.36 -12.31 -4.48
CA GLN A 357 -5.37 -13.21 -5.10
C GLN A 357 -5.99 -14.15 -6.14
N THR A 358 -7.28 -14.47 -6.03
CA THR A 358 -8.00 -15.23 -7.08
C THR A 358 -8.24 -14.39 -8.34
N LEU A 359 -8.27 -13.07 -8.19
CA LEU A 359 -8.40 -12.11 -9.29
C LEU A 359 -7.04 -11.70 -9.85
N ALA A 360 -5.94 -12.26 -9.36
CA ALA A 360 -4.57 -11.87 -9.71
C ALA A 360 -4.23 -11.91 -11.21
N SER A 361 -4.92 -12.73 -12.00
CA SER A 361 -4.77 -12.77 -13.46
C SER A 361 -5.53 -11.65 -14.19
N SER A 362 -6.48 -11.01 -13.49
CA SER A 362 -7.36 -9.96 -13.99
C SER A 362 -7.09 -8.60 -13.32
N ILE A 363 -6.34 -8.58 -12.21
CA ILE A 363 -5.96 -7.41 -11.42
C ILE A 363 -4.50 -7.55 -10.98
N PRO A 364 -3.62 -6.62 -11.36
CA PRO A 364 -3.54 -5.89 -12.63
C PRO A 364 -2.76 -6.71 -13.69
N VAL A 365 -3.08 -6.52 -14.97
CA VAL A 365 -2.47 -7.25 -16.11
C VAL A 365 -1.20 -6.60 -16.60
#